data_AF-A0A9W9ZF22-F1
#
_entry.id   AF-A0A9W9ZF22-F1
#
_cell.length_a   1.000
_cell.length_b   1.000
_cell.length_c   1.000
_cell.angle_alpha   90.00
_cell.angle_beta   90.00
_cell.angle_gamma   90.00
#
_symmetry.space_group_name_H-M   'P 1'
#
loop_
_entity.id
_entity.type
_entity.pdbx_description
1 polymer ?
#
loop_
_entity_poly.entity_id
_entity_poly.type
_entity_poly.pdbx_seq_one_letter_code
_entity_poly.pdbx_strand_id
1 'polypeptide(L)'
;MVPLYVLWNAPADQQGSLMDKGLTTRNVMQSVVAHIQENDVYSPTVILLEERNRQKNINPNAKWSVYRELLFLSLTACGAENIDVDAFDKEYRRAYKRLFESKNFSDLLCLEDKNPPARAVYCRRTFDTPTLQPRLPQYLVTTFS
;
A
#
# COMPACT_ATOMS: atom_id res chain seq x y z
N MET A 1 -10.23 7.62 -2.69
CA MET A 1 -9.44 6.81 -1.74
C MET A 1 -8.10 7.51 -1.54
N VAL A 2 -7.50 7.41 -0.36
CA VAL A 2 -6.24 8.09 0.01
C VAL A 2 -5.15 7.02 0.10
N PRO A 3 -3.96 7.20 -0.51
CA PRO A 3 -2.87 6.24 -0.36
C PRO A 3 -2.49 6.03 1.11
N LEU A 4 -2.21 4.80 1.52
CA LEU A 4 -1.81 4.43 2.88
C LEU A 4 -0.58 5.19 3.33
N TYR A 5 0.44 5.37 2.48
CA TYR A 5 1.64 6.12 2.85
C TYR A 5 1.34 7.60 3.16
N VAL A 6 0.29 8.18 2.54
CA VAL A 6 -0.17 9.55 2.85
C VAL A 6 -0.91 9.55 4.19
N LEU A 7 -1.79 8.58 4.40
CA LEU A 7 -2.55 8.46 5.64
C LEU A 7 -1.65 8.16 6.85
N TRP A 8 -0.60 7.35 6.67
CA TRP A 8 0.43 7.08 7.69
C TRP A 8 1.15 8.35 8.15
N ASN A 9 1.40 9.27 7.22
CA ASN A 9 2.08 10.55 7.49
C ASN A 9 1.13 11.68 7.89
N ALA A 10 -0.18 11.44 7.95
CA ALA A 10 -1.14 12.44 8.42
C ALA A 10 -0.93 12.74 9.91
N PRO A 11 -1.14 13.98 10.36
CA PRO A 11 -1.15 14.33 11.79
C PRO A 11 -2.10 13.43 12.59
N ALA A 12 -1.72 13.08 13.83
CA ALA A 12 -2.44 12.09 14.64
C ALA A 12 -3.90 12.48 14.95
N ASP A 13 -4.19 13.78 15.04
CA ASP A 13 -5.51 14.37 15.19
C ASP A 13 -6.38 14.24 13.92
N GLN A 14 -5.76 14.24 12.73
CA GLN A 14 -6.44 14.08 11.44
C GLN A 14 -6.60 12.62 11.02
N GLN A 15 -5.70 11.73 11.47
CA GLN A 15 -5.77 10.30 11.16
C GLN A 15 -7.11 9.68 11.58
N GLY A 16 -7.60 9.98 12.79
CA GLY A 16 -8.88 9.45 13.28
C GLY A 16 -10.06 9.87 12.39
N SER A 17 -10.16 11.17 12.09
CA SER A 17 -11.27 11.73 11.29
C SER A 17 -11.25 11.27 9.82
N LEU A 18 -10.07 11.05 9.24
CA LEU A 18 -9.91 10.48 7.90
C LEU A 18 -10.37 9.01 7.86
N MET A 19 -10.06 8.24 8.90
CA MET A 19 -10.39 6.81 8.98
C MET A 19 -11.90 6.56 9.21
N ASP A 20 -12.60 7.47 9.88
CA ASP A 20 -14.06 7.40 10.10
C ASP A 20 -14.89 7.61 8.82
N LYS A 21 -14.28 8.13 7.74
CA LYS A 21 -14.94 8.36 6.43
C LYS A 21 -14.88 7.13 5.49
N GLY A 22 -14.70 5.92 6.05
CA GLY A 22 -14.63 4.68 5.27
C GLY A 22 -13.30 4.45 4.55
N LEU A 23 -12.24 5.19 4.94
CA LEU A 23 -10.86 4.94 4.51
C LEU A 23 -10.26 3.74 5.27
N THR A 24 -9.04 3.35 4.91
CA THR A 24 -8.32 2.25 5.57
C THR A 24 -8.23 2.49 7.08
N THR A 25 -8.71 1.54 7.88
CA THR A 25 -8.77 1.70 9.34
C THR A 25 -7.38 1.76 9.99
N ARG A 26 -7.30 2.37 11.18
CA ARG A 26 -6.05 2.44 11.95
C ARG A 26 -5.47 1.06 12.24
N ASN A 27 -6.34 0.11 12.62
CA ASN A 27 -5.93 -1.24 12.98
C ASN A 27 -5.32 -1.98 11.78
N VAL A 28 -5.93 -1.84 10.59
CA VAL A 28 -5.38 -2.40 9.35
C VAL A 28 -4.00 -1.80 9.05
N MET A 29 -3.87 -0.48 9.14
CA MET A 29 -2.59 0.20 8.88
C MET A 29 -1.51 -0.23 9.87
N GLN A 30 -1.81 -0.27 11.17
CA GLN A 30 -0.87 -0.69 12.21
C GLN A 30 -0.46 -2.15 12.04
N SER A 31 -1.40 -3.04 11.70
CA SER A 31 -1.11 -4.45 11.43
C SER A 31 -0.22 -4.63 10.20
N VAL A 32 -0.47 -3.87 9.13
CA VAL A 32 0.39 -3.88 7.93
C VAL A 32 1.80 -3.42 8.27
N VAL A 33 1.95 -2.31 9.01
CA VAL A 33 3.26 -1.79 9.41
C VAL A 33 4.01 -2.77 10.32
N ALA A 34 3.32 -3.40 11.28
CA ALA A 34 3.93 -4.40 12.16
C ALA A 34 4.55 -5.56 11.36
N HIS A 35 3.82 -6.10 10.37
CA HIS A 35 4.37 -7.16 9.51
C HIS A 35 5.52 -6.69 8.63
N ILE A 36 5.47 -5.46 8.09
CA ILE A 36 6.59 -4.90 7.33
C ILE A 36 7.85 -4.85 8.21
N GLN A 37 7.72 -4.42 9.48
CA GLN A 37 8.83 -4.34 10.43
C GLN A 37 9.42 -5.72 10.79
N GLU A 38 8.61 -6.78 10.66
CA GLU A 38 9.04 -8.18 10.81
C GLU A 38 9.62 -8.78 9.50
N ASN A 39 9.78 -7.96 8.45
CA ASN A 39 10.18 -8.38 7.10
C ASN A 39 9.22 -9.39 6.45
N ASP A 40 7.94 -9.38 6.84
CA ASP A 40 6.88 -10.16 6.21
C ASP A 40 6.18 -9.35 5.11
N VAL A 41 6.19 -9.87 3.89
CA VAL A 41 5.50 -9.28 2.73
C VAL A 41 4.16 -9.97 2.45
N TYR A 42 4.01 -11.24 2.82
CA TYR A 42 2.84 -12.04 2.47
C TYR A 42 1.61 -11.64 3.27
N SER A 43 1.70 -11.64 4.61
CA SER A 43 0.57 -11.30 5.49
C SER A 43 0.00 -9.90 5.23
N PRO A 44 0.81 -8.83 5.10
CA PRO A 44 0.27 -7.52 4.79
C PRO A 44 -0.32 -7.44 3.38
N THR A 45 0.17 -8.24 2.42
CA THR A 45 -0.46 -8.34 1.09
C THR A 45 -1.88 -8.91 1.19
N VAL A 46 -2.09 -9.95 2.01
CA VAL A 46 -3.44 -10.51 2.26
C VAL A 46 -4.36 -9.46 2.88
N ILE A 47 -3.90 -8.80 3.94
CA ILE A 47 -4.68 -7.77 4.66
C ILE A 47 -5.10 -6.65 3.69
N LEU A 48 -4.18 -6.17 2.84
CA LEU A 48 -4.48 -5.10 1.88
C LEU A 48 -5.45 -5.55 0.77
N LEU A 49 -5.41 -6.81 0.34
CA LEU A 49 -6.38 -7.36 -0.62
C LEU A 49 -7.79 -7.39 -0.05
N GLU A 50 -7.94 -7.87 1.18
CA GLU A 50 -9.21 -7.92 1.89
C GLU A 50 -9.75 -6.52 2.16
N GLU A 51 -8.89 -5.60 2.59
CA GLU A 51 -9.27 -4.21 2.82
C GLU A 51 -9.70 -3.53 1.53
N ARG A 52 -9.01 -3.78 0.40
CA ARG A 52 -9.47 -3.30 -0.91
C ARG A 52 -10.84 -3.85 -1.24
N ASN A 53 -11.07 -5.13 -1.02
CA ASN A 53 -12.34 -5.76 -1.31
C ASN A 53 -13.48 -5.16 -0.45
N ARG A 54 -13.23 -4.91 0.83
CA ARG A 54 -14.14 -4.19 1.72
C ARG A 54 -14.44 -2.78 1.19
N GLN A 55 -13.42 -2.05 0.75
CA GLN A 55 -13.57 -0.69 0.23
C GLN A 55 -14.26 -0.62 -1.14
N LYS A 56 -14.21 -1.68 -1.97
CA LYS A 56 -14.99 -1.74 -3.23
C LYS A 56 -16.49 -1.61 -2.98
N ASN A 57 -16.99 -2.08 -1.83
CA ASN A 57 -18.41 -1.92 -1.45
C ASN A 57 -18.79 -0.46 -1.15
N ILE A 58 -17.80 0.39 -0.83
CA ILE A 58 -17.98 1.82 -0.53
C ILE A 58 -17.71 2.67 -1.78
N ASN A 59 -16.66 2.32 -2.53
CA ASN A 59 -16.27 3.01 -3.76
C ASN A 59 -15.80 2.00 -4.82
N PRO A 60 -16.72 1.52 -5.68
CA PRO A 60 -16.41 0.53 -6.72
C PRO A 60 -15.36 0.98 -7.75
N ASN A 61 -15.20 2.30 -7.91
CA ASN A 61 -14.27 2.88 -8.88
C ASN A 61 -12.85 3.05 -8.31
N ALA A 62 -12.65 2.78 -7.01
CA ALA A 62 -11.34 2.91 -6.39
C ALA A 62 -10.41 1.79 -6.85
N LYS A 63 -9.46 2.14 -7.71
CA LYS A 63 -8.37 1.26 -8.11
C LYS A 63 -7.11 1.60 -7.33
N TRP A 64 -6.55 0.63 -6.61
CA TRP A 64 -5.23 0.74 -6.02
C TRP A 64 -4.47 -0.56 -6.17
N SER A 65 -3.18 -0.41 -6.45
CA SER A 65 -2.21 -1.49 -6.57
C SER A 65 -1.72 -1.86 -5.17
N VAL A 66 -1.97 -3.09 -4.73
CA VAL A 66 -1.47 -3.58 -3.43
C VAL A 66 0.06 -3.50 -3.38
N TYR A 67 0.73 -3.78 -4.50
CA TYR A 67 2.17 -3.59 -4.64
C TYR A 67 2.60 -2.16 -4.29
N ARG A 68 1.96 -1.15 -4.89
CA ARG A 68 2.35 0.26 -4.69
C ARG A 68 2.08 0.71 -3.26
N GLU A 69 0.93 0.33 -2.70
CA GLU A 69 0.61 0.69 -1.32
C GLU A 69 1.59 0.06 -0.34
N LEU A 70 1.90 -1.23 -0.51
CA LEU A 70 2.84 -1.91 0.37
C LEU A 70 4.27 -1.36 0.23
N LEU A 71 4.74 -1.14 -1.00
CA LEU A 71 6.07 -0.57 -1.25
C LEU A 71 6.20 0.83 -0.65
N PHE A 72 5.26 1.72 -0.95
CA PHE A 72 5.35 3.10 -0.49
C PHE A 72 5.17 3.21 1.02
N LEU A 73 4.27 2.41 1.60
CA LEU A 73 4.14 2.36 3.04
C LEU A 73 5.44 1.85 3.68
N SER A 74 6.07 0.80 3.15
CA SER A 74 7.34 0.28 3.65
C SER A 74 8.44 1.35 3.62
N LEU A 75 8.59 2.05 2.49
CA LEU A 75 9.56 3.14 2.35
C LEU A 75 9.32 4.28 3.35
N THR A 76 8.05 4.62 3.64
CA THR A 76 7.73 5.71 4.59
C THR A 76 7.76 5.30 6.05
N ALA A 77 7.33 4.08 6.38
CA ALA A 77 7.22 3.61 7.75
C ALA A 77 8.56 3.12 8.32
N CYS A 78 9.43 2.60 7.45
CA CYS A 78 10.75 2.11 7.84
C CYS A 78 11.89 3.07 7.45
N GLY A 79 11.65 4.07 6.60
CA GLY A 79 12.69 4.88 5.99
C GLY A 79 13.23 4.24 4.72
N ALA A 80 13.39 5.04 3.66
CA ALA A 80 13.77 4.54 2.34
C ALA A 80 15.19 3.94 2.32
N GLU A 81 16.06 4.44 3.18
CA GLU A 81 17.42 3.96 3.40
C GLU A 81 17.48 2.56 4.04
N ASN A 82 16.38 2.12 4.69
CA ASN A 82 16.30 0.83 5.36
C ASN A 82 15.63 -0.26 4.51
N ILE A 83 15.17 0.08 3.30
CA ILE A 83 14.44 -0.84 2.42
C ILE A 83 15.27 -1.16 1.17
N ASP A 84 15.71 -2.41 1.04
CA ASP A 84 16.17 -2.94 -0.25
C ASP A 84 14.96 -3.23 -1.16
N VAL A 85 14.71 -2.33 -2.11
CA VAL A 85 13.59 -2.42 -3.04
C VAL A 85 13.70 -3.65 -3.96
N ASP A 86 14.91 -4.11 -4.30
CA ASP A 86 15.09 -5.28 -5.14
C ASP A 86 14.79 -6.58 -4.36
N ALA A 87 15.13 -6.63 -3.08
CA ALA A 87 14.73 -7.71 -2.18
C ALA A 87 13.21 -7.71 -1.96
N PHE A 88 12.61 -6.55 -1.68
CA PHE A 88 11.17 -6.38 -1.57
C PHE A 88 10.44 -6.88 -2.83
N ASP A 89 10.89 -6.48 -4.04
CA ASP A 89 10.28 -6.89 -5.30
C ASP A 89 10.31 -8.41 -5.52
N LYS A 90 11.36 -9.09 -5.03
CA LYS A 90 11.46 -10.55 -5.08
C LYS A 90 10.47 -11.22 -4.13
N GLU A 91 10.40 -10.76 -2.88
CA GLU A 91 9.47 -11.32 -1.89
C GLU A 91 8.01 -11.05 -2.26
N TYR A 92 7.70 -9.84 -2.74
CA TYR A 92 6.36 -9.52 -3.23
C TYR A 92 5.96 -10.41 -4.41
N ARG A 93 6.87 -10.69 -5.35
CA ARG A 93 6.59 -11.61 -6.47
C ARG A 93 6.27 -13.02 -5.99
N ARG A 94 6.96 -13.50 -4.95
CA ARG A 94 6.67 -14.80 -4.32
C ARG A 94 5.31 -14.79 -3.64
N ALA A 95 5.00 -13.74 -2.87
CA ALA A 95 3.71 -13.56 -2.22
C ALA A 95 2.56 -13.51 -3.24
N TYR A 96 2.69 -12.69 -4.28
CA TYR A 96 1.73 -12.58 -5.38
C TYR A 96 1.49 -13.93 -6.06
N LYS A 97 2.55 -14.68 -6.38
CA LYS A 97 2.42 -16.01 -6.99
C LYS A 97 1.62 -16.97 -6.10
N ARG A 98 1.93 -17.02 -4.80
CA ARG A 98 1.21 -17.85 -3.83
C ARG A 98 -0.26 -17.46 -3.71
N LEU A 99 -0.57 -16.16 -3.76
CA LEU A 99 -1.95 -15.67 -3.73
C LEU A 99 -2.71 -15.97 -5.02
N PHE A 100 -2.04 -15.85 -6.16
CA PHE A 100 -2.60 -16.18 -7.47
C PHE A 100 -2.95 -17.67 -7.59
N GLU A 101 -2.14 -18.55 -6.98
CA GLU A 101 -2.39 -19.99 -6.92
C GLU A 101 -3.39 -20.39 -5.82
N SER A 102 -3.77 -19.45 -4.93
CA SER A 102 -4.71 -19.71 -3.84
C SER A 102 -6.17 -19.57 -4.28
N LYS A 103 -6.98 -20.59 -4.02
CA LYS A 103 -8.43 -20.56 -4.27
C LYS A 103 -9.19 -19.49 -3.47
N ASN A 104 -8.63 -19.02 -2.36
CA ASN A 104 -9.28 -18.05 -1.49
C ASN A 104 -9.00 -16.60 -1.92
N PHE A 105 -7.92 -16.35 -2.66
CA PHE A 105 -7.41 -15.00 -2.91
C PHE A 105 -7.22 -14.66 -4.40
N SER A 106 -7.22 -15.65 -5.29
CA SER A 106 -7.03 -15.44 -6.73
C SER A 106 -8.00 -14.41 -7.30
N ASP A 107 -9.26 -14.45 -6.87
CA ASP A 107 -10.34 -13.59 -7.38
C ASP A 107 -10.28 -12.16 -6.83
N LEU A 108 -9.48 -11.94 -5.77
CA LEU A 108 -9.26 -10.61 -5.22
C LEU A 108 -8.17 -9.84 -5.97
N LEU A 109 -7.26 -10.53 -6.67
CA LEU A 109 -6.15 -9.93 -7.40
C LEU A 109 -6.62 -9.21 -8.68
N CYS A 110 -5.93 -8.13 -9.05
CA CYS A 110 -6.13 -7.45 -10.32
C CYS A 110 -4.81 -7.20 -11.06
N LEU A 111 -4.90 -6.66 -12.28
CA LEU A 111 -3.72 -6.42 -13.12
C LEU A 111 -2.73 -5.45 -12.48
N GLU A 112 -3.26 -4.44 -11.78
CA GLU A 112 -2.50 -3.40 -11.10
C GLU A 112 -1.67 -3.94 -9.91
N ASP A 113 -1.96 -5.14 -9.39
CA ASP A 113 -1.20 -5.74 -8.29
C ASP A 113 0.09 -6.44 -8.72
N LYS A 114 0.30 -6.62 -10.02
CA LYS A 114 1.54 -7.22 -10.51
C LYS A 114 2.71 -6.31 -10.17
N ASN A 115 3.83 -6.93 -9.79
CA ASN A 115 5.08 -6.18 -9.64
C ASN A 115 5.45 -5.48 -10.97
N PRO A 116 6.23 -4.39 -10.93
CA PRO A 116 6.62 -3.66 -12.12
C PRO A 116 7.34 -4.57 -13.12
N PRO A 117 7.12 -4.38 -14.44
CA PRO A 117 7.85 -5.13 -15.46
C PRO A 117 9.35 -4.80 -15.41
N ALA A 118 10.19 -5.68 -15.95
CA ALA A 118 11.64 -5.51 -15.95
C ALA A 118 12.10 -4.13 -16.46
N ARG A 119 11.45 -3.61 -17.51
CA ARG A 119 11.71 -2.25 -18.02
C ARG A 119 11.47 -1.15 -16.99
N ALA A 120 10.43 -1.28 -16.16
CA ALA A 120 10.11 -0.29 -15.13
C ALA A 120 11.06 -0.39 -13.93
N VAL A 121 11.46 -1.62 -13.57
CA VAL A 121 12.54 -1.86 -12.59
C VAL A 121 13.84 -1.21 -13.06
N TYR A 122 14.20 -1.38 -14.34
CA TYR A 122 15.36 -0.75 -14.95
C TYR A 122 15.29 0.78 -14.90
N CYS A 123 14.15 1.38 -15.31
CA CYS A 123 13.95 2.82 -15.21
C CYS A 123 14.15 3.33 -13.78
N ARG A 124 13.58 2.65 -12.77
CA ARG A 124 13.73 3.03 -11.36
C ARG A 124 15.18 3.00 -10.86
N ARG A 125 16.04 2.17 -11.45
CA ARG A 125 17.49 2.13 -11.13
C ARG A 125 18.29 3.19 -11.88
N THR A 126 17.79 3.64 -13.04
CA THR A 126 18.47 4.58 -13.91
C THR A 126 18.15 6.04 -13.56
N PHE A 127 16.91 6.30 -13.14
CA PHE A 127 16.48 7.61 -12.70
C PHE A 127 16.60 7.72 -11.18
N ASP A 128 16.94 8.92 -10.69
CA ASP A 128 16.90 9.20 -9.26
C ASP A 128 15.52 8.89 -8.69
N THR A 129 15.50 8.38 -7.45
CA THR A 129 14.25 8.04 -6.77
C THR A 129 13.39 9.29 -6.61
N PRO A 130 12.19 9.36 -7.24
CA PRO A 130 11.29 10.48 -6.99
C PRO A 130 10.91 10.49 -5.52
N THR A 131 11.00 11.65 -4.87
CA THR A 131 10.63 11.80 -3.46
C THR A 131 9.14 11.58 -3.29
N LEU A 132 8.74 10.68 -2.37
CA LEU A 132 7.35 10.56 -1.95
C LEU A 132 6.91 11.89 -1.34
N GLN A 133 5.79 12.45 -1.83
CA GLN A 133 5.18 13.64 -1.25
C GLN A 133 4.00 13.21 -0.38
N PRO A 134 4.17 13.09 0.95
CA PRO A 134 3.14 12.56 1.85
C PRO A 134 2.02 13.57 2.17
N ARG A 135 1.82 14.61 1.35
CA ARG A 135 0.84 15.66 1.63
C ARG A 135 -0.57 15.11 1.44
N LEU A 136 -1.43 15.29 2.44
CA LEU A 136 -2.85 15.05 2.30
C LEU A 136 -3.42 15.93 1.17
N PRO A 137 -4.14 15.34 0.19
CA PRO A 137 -4.82 16.13 -0.82
C PRO A 137 -5.72 17.20 -0.21
N GLN A 138 -5.67 18.42 -0.75
CA GLN A 138 -6.41 19.57 -0.22
C GLN A 138 -7.91 19.31 -0.09
N TYR A 139 -8.53 18.60 -1.04
CA TYR A 139 -9.97 18.27 -0.99
C TYR A 139 -10.37 17.42 0.22
N LEU A 140 -9.42 16.71 0.85
CA LEU A 140 -9.67 16.04 2.11
C LEU A 140 -9.64 17.10 3.22
N VAL A 141 -8.57 17.89 3.29
CA VAL A 141 -8.36 18.94 4.31
C VAL A 141 -9.54 19.92 4.41
N THR A 142 -10.13 20.36 3.29
CA THR A 142 -11.24 21.34 3.29
C THR A 142 -12.58 20.77 3.75
N THR A 143 -12.77 19.44 3.80
CA THR A 143 -13.97 18.83 4.39
C THR A 143 -13.93 18.72 5.92
N PHE A 144 -12.96 19.41 6.55
CA PHE A 144 -12.71 19.42 7.99
C PHE A 144 -12.64 20.85 8.57
N SER A 145 -13.23 21.84 7.90
CA SER A 145 -13.42 23.21 8.42
C SER A 145 -14.90 23.52 8.58
#